data_AF-A0A2G6EEQ0-F1
#
_entry.id   AF-A0A2G6EEQ0-F1
#
_cell.length_a   1.000
_cell.length_b   1.000
_cell.length_c   1.000
_cell.angle_alpha   90.00
_cell.angle_beta   90.00
_cell.angle_gamma   90.00
#
_symmetry.space_group_name_H-M   'P 1'
#
loop_
_entity.id
_entity.type
_entity.pdbx_description
1 polymer ?
#
loop_
_entity_poly.entity_id
_entity_poly.type
_entity_poly.pdbx_seq_one_letter_code
_entity_poly.pdbx_strand_id
1 'polypeptide(L)'
;MLITFKTSSWADITMFGDAAVELLKLMGMSGNVPGALMAEDIPAALASLKERLSQREEAEGNVHVVDEEEEGEVPVPLNHRAVPLIALLEAAAEAGDSVIWEEGD
;
A
#
# COMPACT_ATOMS: atom_id res chain seq x y z
N MET A 1 1.09 14.02 7.05
CA MET A 1 1.48 13.10 8.14
C MET A 1 2.22 11.92 7.53
N LEU A 2 3.16 11.33 8.26
CA LEU A 2 3.79 10.06 7.87
C LEU A 2 3.06 8.92 8.58
N ILE A 3 3.05 7.74 7.95
CA ILE A 3 2.52 6.51 8.55
C ILE A 3 3.62 5.46 8.50
N THR A 4 3.85 4.79 9.62
CA THR A 4 4.83 3.71 9.74
C THR A 4 4.12 2.39 9.96
N PHE A 5 4.34 1.44 9.06
CA PHE A 5 3.91 0.05 9.18
C PHE A 5 5.01 -0.76 9.85
N LYS A 6 4.63 -1.57 10.84
CA LYS A 6 5.54 -2.41 11.60
C LYS A 6 5.01 -3.83 11.67
N THR A 7 5.92 -4.78 11.66
CA THR A 7 5.66 -6.20 11.91
C THR A 7 6.93 -6.84 12.48
N SER A 8 6.80 -7.95 13.21
CA SER A 8 7.99 -8.60 13.81
C SER A 8 8.88 -9.29 12.78
N SER A 9 8.36 -9.56 11.58
CA SER A 9 9.03 -10.35 10.53
C SER A 9 9.62 -9.54 9.38
N TRP A 10 9.55 -8.21 9.44
CA TRP A 10 10.05 -7.33 8.36
C TRP A 10 10.52 -5.98 8.92
N ALA A 11 11.25 -5.22 8.10
CA ALA A 11 11.68 -3.88 8.46
C ALA A 11 10.48 -2.90 8.48
N ASP A 12 10.54 -1.90 9.36
CA ASP A 12 9.54 -0.83 9.41
C ASP A 12 9.49 -0.06 8.09
N ILE A 13 8.27 0.19 7.60
CA ILE A 13 8.05 0.93 6.35
C ILE A 13 7.33 2.22 6.67
N THR A 14 7.97 3.35 6.38
CA THR A 14 7.36 4.68 6.52
C THR A 14 7.02 5.25 5.15
N MET A 15 5.80 5.77 5.00
CA MET A 15 5.38 6.45 3.77
C MET A 15 4.44 7.62 4.07
N PHE A 16 4.17 8.44 3.05
CA PHE A 16 3.24 9.56 3.15
C PHE A 16 1.83 9.07 3.48
N GLY A 17 1.16 9.78 4.39
CA GLY A 17 -0.13 9.39 4.93
C GLY A 17 -1.24 9.31 3.89
N ASP A 18 -1.21 10.17 2.86
CA ASP A 18 -2.13 10.08 1.72
C ASP A 18 -2.04 8.73 1.02
N ALA A 19 -0.83 8.34 0.58
CA ALA A 19 -0.58 7.06 -0.06
C ALA A 19 -0.90 5.88 0.86
N ALA A 20 -0.50 5.94 2.13
CA ALA A 20 -0.78 4.86 3.09
C ALA A 20 -2.29 4.68 3.35
N VAL A 21 -3.04 5.77 3.55
CA VAL A 21 -4.50 5.70 3.73
C VAL A 21 -5.19 5.17 2.47
N GLU A 22 -4.70 5.53 1.29
CA GLU A 22 -5.22 4.99 0.03
C GLU A 22 -4.97 3.49 -0.08
N LEU A 23 -3.76 3.01 0.21
CA LEU A 23 -3.43 1.58 0.23
C LEU A 23 -4.25 0.81 1.28
N LEU A 24 -4.47 1.40 2.47
CA LEU A 24 -5.34 0.82 3.51
C LEU A 24 -6.77 0.63 2.99
N LYS A 25 -7.33 1.61 2.27
CA LYS A 25 -8.66 1.49 1.65
C LYS A 25 -8.69 0.40 0.58
N LEU A 26 -7.63 0.26 -0.21
CA LEU A 26 -7.53 -0.80 -1.22
C LEU A 26 -7.45 -2.20 -0.60
N MET A 27 -6.83 -2.33 0.58
CA MET A 27 -6.86 -3.57 1.38
C MET A 27 -8.24 -3.90 1.96
N GLY A 28 -9.23 -3.01 1.82
CA GLY A 28 -10.54 -3.17 2.43
C GLY A 28 -10.62 -2.64 3.87
N MET A 29 -9.59 -1.94 4.34
CA MET A 29 -9.61 -1.27 5.64
C MET A 29 -10.26 0.13 5.55
N SER A 30 -10.67 0.68 6.68
CA SER A 30 -11.26 2.02 6.75
C SER A 30 -10.27 3.16 6.45
N GLY A 31 -8.95 2.89 6.48
CA GLY A 31 -7.92 3.91 6.39
C GLY A 31 -7.69 4.69 7.70
N ASN A 32 -8.20 4.16 8.82
CA ASN A 32 -7.97 4.74 10.13
C ASN A 32 -6.51 4.55 10.58
N VAL A 33 -5.98 5.55 11.27
CA VAL A 33 -4.64 5.55 11.86
C VAL A 33 -4.75 6.06 13.30
N PRO A 34 -4.20 5.36 14.29
CA PRO A 34 -3.52 4.06 14.19
C PRO A 34 -4.48 2.89 13.92
N GLY A 35 -3.93 1.74 13.52
CA GLY A 35 -4.67 0.51 13.27
C GLY A 35 -3.79 -0.74 13.25
N ALA A 36 -4.43 -1.90 13.12
CA ALA A 36 -3.77 -3.20 13.07
C ALA A 36 -4.53 -4.18 12.17
N LEU A 37 -3.79 -5.14 11.61
CA LEU A 37 -4.27 -6.24 10.79
C LEU A 37 -3.70 -7.54 11.36
N MET A 38 -4.59 -8.47 11.74
CA MET A 38 -4.17 -9.75 12.31
C MET A 38 -3.64 -10.67 11.20
N ALA A 39 -2.72 -11.57 11.56
CA ALA A 39 -2.10 -12.52 10.64
C ALA A 39 -3.11 -13.32 9.82
N GLU A 40 -4.25 -13.70 10.42
CA GLU A 40 -5.33 -14.44 9.75
C GLU A 40 -6.02 -13.65 8.63
N ASP A 41 -6.06 -12.32 8.75
CA ASP A 41 -6.71 -11.42 7.81
C ASP A 41 -5.76 -10.92 6.72
N ILE A 42 -4.43 -11.05 6.92
CA ILE A 42 -3.40 -10.58 5.97
C ILE A 42 -3.59 -11.18 4.57
N PRO A 43 -3.81 -12.50 4.40
CA PRO A 43 -3.97 -13.07 3.07
C PRO A 43 -5.14 -12.45 2.29
N ALA A 44 -6.24 -12.14 2.97
CA ALA A 44 -7.42 -11.53 2.36
C ALA A 44 -7.17 -10.05 1.99
N ALA A 45 -6.53 -9.30 2.88
CA ALA A 45 -6.13 -7.91 2.65
C ALA A 45 -5.13 -7.79 1.49
N LEU A 46 -4.13 -8.68 1.44
CA LEU A 46 -3.11 -8.73 0.39
C LEU A 46 -3.71 -9.05 -0.98
N ALA A 47 -4.61 -10.04 -1.04
CA ALA A 47 -5.31 -10.39 -2.28
C ALA A 47 -6.14 -9.21 -2.80
N SER A 48 -6.89 -8.55 -1.90
CA SER A 48 -7.69 -7.37 -2.25
C SER A 48 -6.82 -6.23 -2.76
N LEU A 49 -5.69 -5.96 -2.10
CA LEU A 49 -4.75 -4.92 -2.52
C LEU A 49 -4.20 -5.19 -3.92
N LYS A 50 -3.70 -6.40 -4.18
CA LYS A 50 -3.16 -6.79 -5.49
C LYS A 50 -4.22 -6.69 -6.59
N GLU A 51 -5.42 -7.20 -6.34
CA GLU A 51 -6.51 -7.14 -7.31
C GLU A 51 -6.86 -5.70 -7.68
N ARG A 52 -7.02 -4.83 -6.68
CA ARG A 52 -7.40 -3.42 -6.90
C ARG A 52 -6.29 -2.60 -7.57
N LEU A 53 -5.03 -2.88 -7.26
CA LEU A 53 -3.89 -2.25 -7.93
C LEU A 53 -3.82 -2.66 -9.41
N SER A 54 -4.04 -3.94 -9.73
CA SER A 54 -4.10 -4.41 -11.11
C SER A 54 -5.26 -3.78 -11.88
N GLN A 55 -6.47 -3.73 -11.29
CA GLN A 55 -7.63 -3.07 -11.90
C GLN A 55 -7.36 -1.59 -12.20
N ARG A 56 -6.61 -0.91 -11.34
CA ARG A 56 -6.22 0.48 -11.54
C ARG A 56 -5.20 0.64 -12.66
N GLU A 57 -4.20 -0.25 -12.71
CA GLU A 57 -3.19 -0.25 -13.77
C GLU A 57 -3.82 -0.42 -15.16
N GLU A 58 -4.81 -1.32 -15.27
CA GLU A 58 -5.58 -1.54 -16.50
C GLU A 58 -6.43 -0.31 -16.88
N ALA A 59 -6.98 0.41 -15.89
CA ALA A 59 -7.75 1.62 -16.13
C ALA A 59 -6.87 2.82 -16.52
N GLU A 60 -5.68 2.96 -15.92
CA GLU A 60 -4.72 4.03 -16.20
C GLU A 60 -3.93 3.78 -17.50
N GLY A 61 -3.72 2.51 -17.88
CA GLY A 61 -3.12 2.11 -19.16
C GLY A 61 -3.95 2.46 -20.40
N ASN A 62 -5.22 2.83 -20.22
CA ASN A 62 -6.12 3.23 -21.31
C ASN A 62 -6.11 4.76 -21.59
N VAL A 63 -5.31 5.55 -20.85
CA VAL A 63 -5.17 7.01 -21.02
C VAL A 63 -3.72 7.39 -21.34
N HIS A 64 -3.09 6.70 -22.30
CA HIS A 64 -1.79 7.11 -22.83
C HIS A 64 -1.80 7.20 -24.37
N VAL A 65 -2.68 8.05 -24.87
CA VAL A 65 -2.55 8.76 -26.16
C VAL A 65 -3.18 10.12 -25.85
N VAL A 66 -2.45 11.14 -25.40
CA VAL A 66 -1.70 12.22 -26.06
C VAL A 66 -1.13 13.03 -24.86
N ASP A 67 0.05 13.63 -24.78
CA ASP A 67 0.69 14.62 -25.64
C ASP A 67 2.06 14.94 -25.02
N GLU A 68 2.95 15.45 -25.86
CA GLU A 68 4.32 15.86 -25.59
C GLU A 68 4.44 17.02 -24.57
N GLU A 69 5.62 17.13 -23.93
CA GLU A 69 6.16 18.35 -23.31
C GLU A 69 5.48 18.94 -22.05
N GLU A 70 5.89 18.49 -20.85
CA GLU A 70 6.10 19.41 -19.71
C GLU A 70 7.04 18.79 -18.66
N GLU A 71 8.11 19.53 -18.33
CA GLU A 71 9.08 19.25 -17.27
C GLU A 71 8.43 19.39 -15.87
N GLY A 72 7.47 18.51 -15.56
CA GLY A 72 6.85 18.36 -14.25
C GLY A 72 7.12 16.98 -13.69
N GLU A 73 7.56 16.89 -12.44
CA GLU A 73 7.77 15.65 -11.69
C GLU A 73 6.61 14.65 -11.94
N VAL A 74 6.89 13.59 -12.71
CA VAL A 74 5.92 12.53 -12.96
C VAL A 74 5.51 11.97 -11.59
N PRO A 75 4.26 12.12 -11.14
CA PRO A 75 3.87 11.65 -9.81
C PRO A 75 4.07 10.12 -9.79
N VAL A 76 4.92 9.65 -8.87
CA VAL A 76 5.21 8.21 -8.74
C VAL A 76 3.87 7.48 -8.53
N PRO A 77 3.49 6.56 -9.43
CA PRO A 77 2.19 5.89 -9.37
C PRO A 77 2.05 5.10 -8.07
N LEU A 78 0.84 5.04 -7.54
CA LEU A 78 0.55 4.37 -6.27
C LEU A 78 1.00 2.90 -6.28
N ASN A 79 0.91 2.23 -7.43
CA ASN A 79 1.36 0.86 -7.65
C ASN A 79 2.84 0.67 -7.26
N HIS A 80 3.71 1.61 -7.63
CA HIS A 80 5.13 1.56 -7.25
C HIS A 80 5.33 1.77 -5.75
N ARG A 81 4.49 2.60 -5.12
CA ARG A 81 4.53 2.86 -3.67
C ARG A 81 3.98 1.69 -2.85
N ALA A 82 3.15 0.84 -3.45
CA ALA A 82 2.56 -0.33 -2.81
C ALA A 82 3.54 -1.50 -2.64
N VAL A 83 4.55 -1.60 -3.51
CA VAL A 83 5.56 -2.68 -3.52
C VAL A 83 6.15 -2.96 -2.13
N PRO A 84 6.69 -1.97 -1.38
CA PRO A 84 7.24 -2.23 -0.06
C PRO A 84 6.18 -2.76 0.92
N LEU A 85 4.95 -2.22 0.90
CA LEU A 85 3.87 -2.70 1.78
C LEU A 85 3.43 -4.13 1.43
N ILE A 86 3.37 -4.47 0.15
CA ILE A 86 3.08 -5.83 -0.33
C ILE A 86 4.11 -6.81 0.21
N ALA A 87 5.41 -6.50 0.09
CA ALA A 87 6.48 -7.36 0.60
C ALA A 87 6.39 -7.55 2.13
N LEU A 88 6.06 -6.49 2.88
CA LEU A 88 5.83 -6.58 4.32
C LEU A 88 4.65 -7.50 4.66
N LEU A 89 3.53 -7.37 3.95
CA LEU A 89 2.35 -8.21 4.15
C LEU A 89 2.62 -9.68 3.79
N GLU A 90 3.38 -9.94 2.71
CA GLU A 90 3.81 -11.29 2.35
C GLU A 90 4.66 -11.91 3.46
N ALA A 91 5.68 -11.20 3.94
CA ALA A 91 6.54 -11.68 5.02
C ALA A 91 5.75 -11.90 6.33
N ALA A 92 4.84 -11.01 6.68
CA ALA A 92 3.99 -11.15 7.85
C ALA A 92 3.02 -12.34 7.73
N ALA A 93 2.44 -12.58 6.55
CA ALA A 93 1.60 -13.74 6.29
C ALA A 93 2.37 -15.06 6.39
N GLU A 94 3.60 -15.12 5.86
CA GLU A 94 4.46 -16.30 5.94
C GLU A 94 4.91 -16.62 7.37
N ALA A 95 5.18 -15.57 8.16
CA ALA A 95 5.57 -15.72 9.56
C ALA A 95 4.39 -15.92 10.53
N GLY A 96 3.17 -15.59 10.10
CA GLY A 96 1.99 -15.60 10.97
C GLY A 96 1.96 -14.42 11.96
N ASP A 97 2.59 -13.30 11.60
CA ASP A 97 2.66 -12.10 12.41
C ASP A 97 1.59 -11.09 12.02
N SER A 98 1.18 -10.26 12.98
CA SER A 98 0.32 -9.12 12.70
C SER A 98 1.10 -7.95 12.12
N VAL A 99 0.38 -7.07 11.42
CA VAL A 99 0.90 -5.79 10.93
C VAL A 99 0.17 -4.68 11.67
N ILE A 100 0.93 -3.74 12.24
CA ILE A 100 0.40 -2.54 12.88
C ILE A 100 0.83 -1.31 12.10
N TRP A 101 0.04 -0.24 12.17
CA TRP A 101 0.42 1.06 11.63
C TRP A 101 -0.01 2.20 12.53
N GLU A 102 0.85 3.21 12.57
CA GLU A 102 0.70 4.39 13.42
C GLU A 102 1.24 5.63 12.72
N GLU A 103 0.89 6.82 13.21
CA GLU A 103 1.51 8.06 12.74
C GLU A 103 3.02 8.01 13.03
N GLY A 104 3.83 8.28 12.01
CA GLY A 104 5.28 8.38 12.16
C GLY A 104 5.67 9.64 12.92
N ASP A 105 6.55 9.49 13.90
CA ASP A 105 7.15 10.56 14.72
C ASP A 105 7.96 11.56 13.86
#